data_AF-A0A369RIE9-F1
#
_entry.id   AF-A0A369RIE9-F1
#
_cell.length_a   1.000
_cell.length_b   1.000
_cell.length_c   1.000
_cell.angle_alpha   90.00
_cell.angle_beta   90.00
_cell.angle_gamma   90.00
#
_symmetry.space_group_name_H-M   'P 1'
#
loop_
_entity.id
_entity.type
_entity.pdbx_description
1 polymer ?
#
loop_
_entity_poly.entity_id
_entity_poly.type
_entity_poly.pdbx_seq_one_letter_code
_entity_poly.pdbx_strand_id
1 'polypeptide(L)'
;MNKSKEEIEFRILESKGKALLDREIMETFLSAVHERPQAQEIAKNLVNSYTGVGRILGREMDDLKVIEGVTDSAVAMIMCVKETLERVLREKLKSEPIMDLQGLVEYLNVSIGHAERECVKILYLNKRRQLIGEESYIGEMEKAPVYIKEITRKALIKNTTSIIMSHNHPGGSLEPSEEDQEVTKSLAGECSKKCVKPHF
;
A
#
# COMPACT_ATOMS: atom_id res chain seq x y z
N MET A 1 35.03 5.79 -15.12
CA MET A 1 34.24 6.08 -13.90
C MET A 1 33.11 7.02 -14.27
N ASN A 2 31.88 6.59 -13.98
CA ASN A 2 30.67 7.29 -14.40
C ASN A 2 30.30 8.29 -13.29
N LYS A 3 30.81 9.52 -13.39
CA LYS A 3 30.79 10.56 -12.33
C LYS A 3 29.43 10.73 -11.63
N SER A 4 28.33 10.55 -12.35
CA SER A 4 26.97 10.69 -11.82
C SER A 4 26.55 9.58 -10.84
N LYS A 5 27.08 8.35 -10.95
CA LYS A 5 26.74 7.25 -10.01
C LYS A 5 27.37 7.47 -8.65
N GLU A 6 28.68 7.72 -8.68
CA GLU A 6 29.49 8.01 -7.51
C GLU A 6 28.98 9.26 -6.78
N GLU A 7 28.48 10.26 -7.53
CA GLU A 7 27.86 11.45 -6.94
C GLU A 7 26.52 11.17 -6.25
N ILE A 8 25.64 10.34 -6.84
CA ILE A 8 24.39 9.92 -6.20
C ILE A 8 24.70 9.11 -4.93
N GLU A 9 25.63 8.14 -5.01
CA GLU A 9 26.05 7.34 -3.86
C GLU A 9 26.65 8.20 -2.75
N PHE A 10 27.52 9.14 -3.10
CA PHE A 10 28.10 10.10 -2.15
C PHE A 10 27.01 10.92 -1.45
N ARG A 11 26.06 11.48 -2.22
CA ARG A 11 24.92 12.23 -1.65
C ARG A 11 24.05 11.37 -0.74
N ILE A 12 23.81 10.11 -1.07
CA ILE A 12 23.07 9.17 -0.21
C ILE A 12 23.79 9.01 1.13
N LEU A 13 25.09 8.73 1.09
CA LEU A 13 25.88 8.48 2.29
C LEU A 13 25.99 9.73 3.17
N GLU A 14 26.33 10.88 2.59
CA GLU A 14 26.46 12.15 3.32
C GLU A 14 25.14 12.62 3.92
N SER A 15 24.03 12.51 3.17
CA SER A 15 22.72 12.94 3.64
C SER A 15 22.00 11.91 4.49
N LYS A 16 22.59 10.72 4.70
CA LYS A 16 21.94 9.54 5.30
C LYS A 16 20.61 9.21 4.62
N GLY A 17 20.59 9.27 3.29
CA GLY A 17 19.46 8.91 2.43
C GLY A 17 18.41 10.00 2.22
N LYS A 18 18.62 11.23 2.71
CA LYS A 18 17.60 12.30 2.65
C LYS A 18 17.69 13.24 1.44
N ALA A 19 18.76 13.15 0.64
CA ALA A 19 19.03 14.12 -0.43
C ALA A 19 18.69 13.62 -1.84
N LEU A 20 17.95 12.52 -2.01
CA LEU A 20 17.61 12.00 -3.33
C LEU A 20 16.31 12.61 -3.88
N LEU A 21 16.30 12.87 -5.19
CA LEU A 21 15.08 13.14 -5.95
C LEU A 21 14.35 11.82 -6.25
N ASP A 22 13.03 11.88 -6.45
CA ASP A 22 12.21 10.71 -6.82
C ASP A 22 12.78 9.96 -8.04
N ARG A 23 13.23 10.70 -9.06
CA ARG A 23 13.89 10.13 -10.24
C ARG A 23 15.16 9.36 -9.88
N GLU A 24 15.96 9.89 -8.97
CA GLU A 24 17.23 9.27 -8.56
C GLU A 24 16.99 7.99 -7.73
N ILE A 25 15.92 7.98 -6.92
CA ILE A 25 15.47 6.78 -6.20
C ILE A 25 15.08 5.68 -7.21
N MET A 26 14.22 6.02 -8.17
CA MET A 26 13.76 5.06 -9.18
C MET A 26 14.91 4.58 -10.09
N GLU A 27 15.80 5.47 -10.52
CA GLU A 27 17.00 5.12 -11.28
C GLU A 27 17.87 4.12 -10.52
N THR A 28 18.03 4.32 -9.21
CA THR A 28 18.84 3.45 -8.35
C THR A 28 18.26 2.04 -8.29
N PHE A 29 16.94 1.91 -8.09
CA PHE A 29 16.27 0.61 -8.08
C PHE A 29 16.36 -0.09 -9.44
N LEU A 30 16.06 0.64 -10.52
CA LEU A 30 16.05 0.08 -11.88
C LEU A 30 17.45 -0.28 -12.37
N SER A 31 18.50 0.39 -11.89
CA SER A 31 19.90 0.05 -12.21
C SER A 31 20.34 -1.32 -11.68
N ALA A 32 19.56 -1.95 -10.80
CA ALA A 32 19.81 -3.34 -10.36
C ALA A 32 19.35 -4.38 -11.39
N VAL A 33 18.49 -4.01 -12.34
CA VAL A 33 17.90 -4.91 -13.34
C VAL A 33 18.06 -4.41 -14.78
N HIS A 34 18.56 -3.18 -14.96
CA HIS A 34 18.84 -2.55 -16.25
C HIS A 34 20.23 -1.93 -16.27
N GLU A 35 20.78 -1.76 -17.47
CA GLU A 35 21.92 -0.87 -17.66
C GLU A 35 21.52 0.57 -17.29
N ARG A 36 22.45 1.32 -16.68
CA ARG A 36 22.15 2.65 -16.14
C ARG A 36 21.50 3.63 -17.14
N PRO A 37 21.93 3.75 -18.42
CA PRO A 37 21.27 4.65 -19.36
C PRO A 37 19.78 4.31 -19.56
N GLN A 38 19.45 3.02 -19.64
CA GLN A 38 18.06 2.55 -19.73
C GLN A 38 17.32 2.84 -18.42
N ALA A 39 17.93 2.55 -17.27
CA ALA A 39 17.34 2.82 -15.96
C ALA A 39 17.02 4.32 -15.78
N GLN A 40 17.89 5.21 -16.26
CA GLN A 40 17.70 6.67 -16.24
C GLN A 40 16.49 7.10 -17.07
N GLU A 41 16.36 6.55 -18.27
CA GLU A 41 15.26 6.84 -19.17
C GLU A 41 13.93 6.32 -18.62
N ILE A 42 13.89 5.07 -18.16
CA ILE A 42 12.71 4.47 -17.54
C ILE A 42 12.30 5.26 -16.29
N ALA A 43 13.24 5.57 -15.39
CA ALA A 43 12.97 6.34 -14.18
C ALA A 43 12.39 7.73 -14.49
N LYS A 44 12.94 8.42 -15.50
CA LYS A 44 12.42 9.70 -15.97
C LYS A 44 10.99 9.56 -16.48
N ASN A 45 10.72 8.55 -17.31
CA ASN A 45 9.39 8.33 -17.88
C ASN A 45 8.36 7.99 -16.79
N LEU A 46 8.70 7.12 -15.84
CA LEU A 46 7.83 6.80 -14.70
C LEU A 46 7.48 8.03 -13.85
N VAL A 47 8.47 8.83 -13.47
CA VAL A 47 8.25 10.02 -12.64
C VAL A 47 7.42 11.08 -13.38
N ASN A 48 7.64 11.24 -14.68
CA ASN A 48 6.84 12.15 -15.50
C ASN A 48 5.38 11.69 -15.63
N SER A 49 5.14 10.38 -15.76
CA SER A 49 3.80 9.82 -15.92
C SER A 49 3.00 9.80 -14.61
N TYR A 50 3.63 9.44 -13.49
CA TYR A 50 2.90 9.14 -12.25
C TYR A 50 3.17 10.10 -11.09
N THR A 51 4.08 11.08 -11.23
CA THR A 51 4.40 12.13 -10.25
C THR A 51 4.51 11.63 -8.80
N GLY A 52 5.67 11.12 -8.43
CA GLY A 52 5.99 10.72 -7.06
C GLY A 52 6.25 9.21 -6.90
N VAL A 53 7.15 8.84 -5.98
CA VAL A 53 7.50 7.43 -5.72
C VAL A 53 6.29 6.61 -5.27
N GLY A 54 5.50 7.11 -4.32
CA GLY A 54 4.28 6.41 -3.87
C GLY A 54 3.29 6.17 -5.02
N ARG A 55 3.16 7.18 -5.90
CA ARG A 55 2.53 7.17 -7.24
C ARG A 55 2.84 5.87 -8.00
N ILE A 56 4.12 5.71 -8.27
CA ILE A 56 4.69 4.62 -9.06
C ILE A 56 4.53 3.27 -8.36
N LEU A 57 4.84 3.19 -7.06
CA LEU A 57 4.73 1.95 -6.30
C LEU A 57 3.27 1.44 -6.25
N GLY A 58 2.29 2.35 -6.29
CA GLY A 58 0.87 2.03 -6.27
C GLY A 58 0.25 1.55 -7.59
N ARG A 59 1.00 1.52 -8.70
CA ARG A 59 0.48 1.12 -10.02
C ARG A 59 0.34 -0.39 -10.16
N GLU A 60 -0.65 -0.80 -10.96
CA GLU A 60 -0.79 -2.21 -11.35
C GLU A 60 0.30 -2.57 -12.37
N MET A 61 0.53 -3.88 -12.53
CA MET A 61 1.57 -4.37 -13.45
C MET A 61 1.38 -3.88 -14.88
N ASP A 62 0.14 -3.88 -15.36
CA ASP A 62 -0.19 -3.48 -16.73
C ASP A 62 0.04 -1.99 -16.96
N ASP A 63 -0.26 -1.14 -15.97
CA ASP A 63 -0.02 0.30 -16.05
C ASP A 63 1.48 0.59 -16.18
N LEU A 64 2.30 -0.08 -15.37
CA LEU A 64 3.76 0.07 -15.43
C LEU A 64 4.32 -0.35 -16.80
N LYS A 65 3.77 -1.42 -17.40
CA LYS A 65 4.21 -1.95 -18.69
C LYS A 65 3.89 -1.04 -19.88
N VAL A 66 2.98 -0.07 -19.73
CA VAL A 66 2.73 0.94 -20.77
C VAL A 66 3.93 1.87 -20.94
N ILE A 67 4.79 2.01 -19.92
CA ILE A 67 5.97 2.85 -20.00
C ILE A 67 7.06 2.17 -20.83
N GLU A 68 7.52 2.86 -21.86
CA GLU A 68 8.57 2.37 -22.76
C GLU A 68 9.83 1.94 -21.99
N GLY A 69 10.31 0.74 -22.32
CA GLY A 69 11.50 0.14 -21.69
C GLY A 69 11.24 -0.61 -20.38
N VAL A 70 10.04 -0.51 -19.78
CA VAL A 70 9.69 -1.29 -18.59
C VAL A 70 9.55 -2.76 -18.94
N THR A 71 10.43 -3.58 -18.35
CA THR A 71 10.43 -5.05 -18.48
C THR A 71 9.74 -5.71 -17.29
N ASP A 72 9.46 -7.01 -17.39
CA ASP A 72 9.00 -7.81 -16.24
C ASP A 72 9.94 -7.72 -15.03
N SER A 73 11.26 -7.62 -15.27
CA SER A 73 12.26 -7.44 -14.21
C SER A 73 12.14 -6.08 -13.53
N ALA A 74 11.87 -5.01 -14.29
CA ALA A 74 11.61 -3.68 -13.72
C ALA A 74 10.32 -3.67 -12.89
N VAL A 75 9.24 -4.28 -13.39
CA VAL A 75 7.99 -4.44 -12.63
C VAL A 75 8.24 -5.21 -11.34
N ALA A 76 8.93 -6.36 -11.41
CA ALA A 76 9.25 -7.17 -10.24
C ALA A 76 10.09 -6.39 -9.21
N MET A 77 11.05 -5.57 -9.67
CA MET A 77 11.84 -4.70 -8.78
C MET A 77 10.96 -3.67 -8.06
N ILE A 78 10.07 -2.98 -8.77
CA ILE A 78 9.13 -1.99 -8.20
C ILE A 78 8.21 -2.67 -7.17
N MET A 79 7.65 -3.82 -7.51
CA MET A 79 6.79 -4.59 -6.59
C MET A 79 7.55 -5.07 -5.35
N CYS A 80 8.82 -5.48 -5.51
CA CYS A 80 9.67 -5.89 -4.39
C CYS A 80 9.92 -4.74 -3.41
N VAL A 81 10.16 -3.53 -3.92
CA VAL A 81 10.31 -2.33 -3.09
C VAL A 81 9.01 -2.03 -2.32
N LYS A 82 7.85 -2.05 -2.99
CA LYS A 82 6.55 -1.86 -2.32
C LYS A 82 6.32 -2.89 -1.22
N GLU A 83 6.49 -4.18 -1.53
CA GLU A 83 6.29 -5.26 -0.57
C GLU A 83 7.26 -5.15 0.61
N THR A 84 8.48 -4.65 0.40
CA THR A 84 9.43 -4.40 1.50
C THR A 84 8.91 -3.32 2.45
N LEU A 85 8.43 -2.20 1.92
CA LEU A 85 7.84 -1.12 2.74
C LEU A 85 6.59 -1.60 3.49
N GLU A 86 5.69 -2.27 2.77
CA GLU A 86 4.44 -2.78 3.36
C GLU A 86 4.74 -3.78 4.49
N ARG A 87 5.71 -4.67 4.30
CA ARG A 87 6.08 -5.69 5.28
C ARG A 87 6.71 -5.10 6.54
N VAL A 88 7.59 -4.12 6.42
CA VAL A 88 8.17 -3.40 7.58
C VAL A 88 7.07 -2.75 8.41
N LEU A 89 6.13 -2.06 7.77
CA LEU A 89 5.02 -1.41 8.47
C LEU A 89 4.05 -2.44 9.09
N ARG A 90 3.75 -3.52 8.36
CA ARG A 90 2.88 -4.61 8.84
C ARG A 90 3.47 -5.33 10.05
N GLU A 91 4.79 -5.55 10.07
CA GLU A 91 5.49 -6.16 11.20
C GLU A 91 5.30 -5.35 12.48
N LYS A 92 5.43 -4.03 12.40
CA LYS A 92 5.15 -3.13 13.52
C LYS A 92 3.72 -3.29 14.05
N LEU A 93 2.72 -3.34 13.17
CA LEU A 93 1.31 -3.53 13.57
C LEU A 93 1.05 -4.90 14.21
N LYS A 94 1.86 -5.92 13.90
CA LYS A 94 1.78 -7.25 14.52
C LYS A 94 2.45 -7.30 15.88
N SER A 95 3.57 -6.60 16.06
CA SER A 95 4.35 -6.61 17.29
C SER A 95 3.85 -5.62 18.34
N GLU A 96 3.30 -4.49 17.92
CA GLU A 96 2.91 -3.38 18.79
C GLU A 96 1.39 -3.17 18.78
N PRO A 97 0.78 -2.82 19.93
CA PRO A 97 -0.60 -2.35 19.95
C PRO A 97 -0.78 -1.14 19.05
N ILE A 98 -1.84 -1.15 18.23
CA ILE A 98 -2.27 0.05 17.48
C ILE A 98 -2.87 1.03 18.50
N MET A 99 -2.05 1.95 18.99
CA MET A 99 -2.46 2.95 20.00
C MET A 99 -2.98 4.24 19.36
N ASP A 100 -2.38 4.66 18.25
CA ASP A 100 -2.74 5.83 17.46
C ASP A 100 -3.05 5.47 16.00
N LEU A 101 -3.64 6.43 15.29
CA LEU A 101 -3.97 6.30 13.87
C LEU A 101 -2.76 6.51 12.95
N GLN A 102 -1.65 7.06 13.44
CA GLN A 102 -0.55 7.45 12.58
C GLN A 102 0.10 6.22 11.94
N GLY A 103 0.53 5.25 12.75
CA GLY A 103 1.15 4.02 12.21
C GLY A 103 0.19 3.21 11.33
N LEU A 104 -1.11 3.26 11.64
CA LEU A 104 -2.15 2.64 10.83
C LEU A 104 -2.31 3.33 9.47
N VAL A 105 -2.36 4.66 9.43
CA VAL A 105 -2.49 5.45 8.20
C VAL A 105 -1.24 5.31 7.33
N GLU A 106 -0.04 5.32 7.92
CA GLU A 106 1.21 5.06 7.21
C GLU A 106 1.17 3.69 6.50
N TYR A 107 0.73 2.65 7.21
CA TYR A 107 0.54 1.32 6.64
C TYR A 107 -0.49 1.29 5.51
N LEU A 108 -1.68 1.87 5.74
CA LEU A 108 -2.77 1.89 4.76
C LEU A 108 -2.39 2.69 3.51
N ASN A 109 -1.64 3.78 3.66
CA ASN A 109 -1.15 4.57 2.52
C ASN A 109 -0.24 3.77 1.59
N VAL A 110 0.68 2.98 2.16
CA VAL A 110 1.57 2.11 1.37
C VAL A 110 0.79 0.94 0.75
N SER A 111 -0.15 0.36 1.50
CA SER A 111 -0.85 -0.85 1.08
C SER A 111 -1.93 -0.58 0.01
N ILE A 112 -2.80 0.40 0.24
CA ILE A 112 -3.96 0.70 -0.62
C ILE A 112 -4.06 2.16 -1.05
N GLY A 113 -3.43 3.11 -0.33
CA GLY A 113 -3.67 4.55 -0.53
C GLY A 113 -3.26 5.10 -1.91
N HIS A 114 -2.29 4.46 -2.57
CA HIS A 114 -1.84 4.86 -3.92
C HIS A 114 -2.40 3.99 -5.06
N ALA A 115 -3.28 3.04 -4.75
CA ALA A 115 -3.93 2.21 -5.76
C ALA A 115 -4.87 3.05 -6.64
N GLU A 116 -4.90 2.79 -7.95
CA GLU A 116 -5.84 3.45 -8.89
C GLU A 116 -7.26 2.90 -8.82
N ARG A 117 -7.41 1.70 -8.25
CA ARG A 117 -8.70 1.07 -8.03
C ARG A 117 -9.09 1.20 -6.56
N GLU A 118 -10.39 1.25 -6.32
CA GLU A 118 -10.92 1.15 -4.97
C GLU A 118 -10.55 -0.23 -4.39
N CYS A 119 -9.90 -0.21 -3.25
CA CYS A 119 -9.48 -1.38 -2.48
C CYS A 119 -10.06 -1.25 -1.08
N VAL A 120 -10.86 -2.21 -0.65
CA VAL A 120 -11.28 -2.33 0.76
C VAL A 120 -10.33 -3.27 1.48
N LYS A 121 -9.70 -2.80 2.55
CA LYS A 121 -8.83 -3.59 3.42
C LYS A 121 -9.49 -3.82 4.78
N ILE A 122 -9.51 -5.08 5.20
CA ILE A 122 -10.01 -5.51 6.51
C ILE A 122 -8.82 -5.94 7.36
N LEU A 123 -8.69 -5.37 8.55
CA LEU A 123 -7.68 -5.73 9.54
C LEU A 123 -8.34 -6.40 10.74
N TYR A 124 -7.79 -7.55 11.14
CA TYR A 124 -8.25 -8.32 12.28
C TYR A 124 -7.31 -8.11 13.45
N LEU A 125 -7.82 -7.66 14.61
CA LEU A 125 -7.04 -7.36 15.80
C LEU A 125 -7.37 -8.28 16.98
N ASN A 126 -6.35 -8.57 17.80
CA ASN A 126 -6.50 -9.28 19.06
C ASN A 126 -6.84 -8.34 20.24
N LYS A 127 -7.01 -8.90 21.44
CA LYS A 127 -7.32 -8.14 22.69
C LYS A 127 -6.29 -7.07 23.04
N ARG A 128 -5.05 -7.21 22.56
CA ARG A 128 -3.96 -6.25 22.75
C ARG A 128 -3.90 -5.21 21.63
N ARG A 129 -4.91 -5.14 20.76
CA ARG A 129 -4.97 -4.26 19.57
C ARG A 129 -3.81 -4.48 18.59
N GLN A 130 -3.27 -5.69 18.52
CA GLN A 130 -2.25 -6.07 17.55
C GLN A 130 -2.89 -6.76 16.35
N LEU A 131 -2.33 -6.54 15.16
CA LEU A 131 -2.75 -7.16 13.92
C LEU A 131 -2.49 -8.67 13.96
N ILE A 132 -3.53 -9.47 13.72
CA ILE A 132 -3.46 -10.94 13.66
C ILE A 132 -3.88 -11.50 12.30
N GLY A 133 -4.37 -10.65 11.41
CA GLY A 133 -4.67 -11.03 10.04
C GLY A 133 -5.22 -9.85 9.26
N GLU A 134 -5.28 -10.01 7.95
CA GLU A 134 -5.85 -9.02 7.05
C GLU A 134 -6.34 -9.67 5.76
N GLU A 135 -7.13 -8.92 5.00
CA GLU A 135 -7.59 -9.25 3.66
C GLU A 135 -7.90 -7.98 2.88
N SER A 136 -7.80 -8.06 1.56
CA SER A 136 -8.12 -6.96 0.65
C SER A 136 -9.13 -7.42 -0.39
N TYR A 137 -10.08 -6.56 -0.72
CA TYR A 137 -11.04 -6.70 -1.79
C TYR A 137 -10.77 -5.58 -2.81
N ILE A 138 -10.60 -5.92 -4.08
CA ILE A 138 -10.29 -4.95 -5.14
C ILE A 138 -11.54 -4.78 -6.01
N GLY A 139 -11.93 -3.55 -6.30
CA GLY A 139 -13.01 -3.24 -7.21
C GLY A 139 -12.61 -3.44 -8.67
N GLU A 140 -13.54 -3.98 -9.46
CA GLU A 140 -13.35 -4.15 -10.91
C GLU A 140 -13.63 -2.85 -11.70
N MET A 141 -14.53 -1.99 -11.21
CA MET A 141 -14.89 -0.71 -11.85
C MET A 141 -14.89 0.45 -10.84
N GLU A 142 -15.89 0.50 -9.95
CA GLU A 142 -16.03 1.61 -9.00
C GLU A 142 -15.89 1.20 -7.54
N LYS A 143 -16.33 0.00 -7.16
CA LYS A 143 -16.37 -0.43 -5.74
C LYS A 143 -15.88 -1.85 -5.54
N ALA A 144 -15.23 -2.09 -4.40
CA ALA A 144 -14.81 -3.43 -4.02
C ALA A 144 -15.95 -4.19 -3.31
N PRO A 145 -16.27 -5.44 -3.71
CA PRO A 145 -17.34 -6.20 -3.07
C PRO A 145 -16.95 -6.63 -1.65
N VAL A 146 -17.74 -6.25 -0.65
CA VAL A 146 -17.52 -6.58 0.76
C VAL A 146 -18.49 -7.66 1.23
N TYR A 147 -17.99 -8.88 1.47
CA TYR A 147 -18.81 -10.02 1.90
C TYR A 147 -18.85 -10.14 3.43
N ILE A 148 -19.75 -9.39 4.07
CA ILE A 148 -19.87 -9.30 5.55
C ILE A 148 -19.89 -10.67 6.24
N LYS A 149 -20.66 -11.64 5.72
CA LYS A 149 -20.73 -12.99 6.32
C LYS A 149 -19.38 -13.70 6.32
N GLU A 150 -18.59 -13.51 5.27
CA GLU A 150 -17.25 -14.10 5.16
C GLU A 150 -16.28 -13.43 6.13
N ILE A 151 -16.29 -12.09 6.17
CA ILE A 151 -15.48 -11.29 7.09
C ILE A 151 -15.73 -11.71 8.53
N THR A 152 -16.99 -11.79 8.95
CA THR A 152 -17.32 -12.18 10.32
C THR A 152 -16.98 -13.64 10.62
N ARG A 153 -17.12 -14.55 9.65
CA ARG A 153 -16.69 -15.95 9.81
C ARG A 153 -15.18 -16.05 10.01
N LYS A 154 -14.39 -15.34 9.21
CA LYS A 154 -12.92 -15.27 9.34
C LYS A 154 -12.51 -14.65 10.67
N ALA A 155 -13.21 -13.60 11.11
CA ALA A 155 -12.97 -12.98 12.41
C ALA A 155 -13.09 -13.98 13.57
N LEU A 156 -14.15 -14.81 13.55
CA LEU A 156 -14.33 -15.86 14.56
C LEU A 156 -13.21 -16.91 14.53
N ILE A 157 -12.85 -17.40 13.34
CA ILE A 157 -11.78 -18.41 13.18
C ILE A 157 -10.43 -17.89 13.70
N LYS A 158 -10.17 -16.58 13.53
CA LYS A 158 -8.92 -15.94 13.95
C LYS A 158 -8.91 -15.52 15.42
N ASN A 159 -9.98 -15.74 16.19
CA ASN A 159 -10.15 -15.21 17.55
C ASN A 159 -10.01 -13.68 17.61
N THR A 160 -10.50 -13.00 16.58
CA THR A 160 -10.51 -11.54 16.48
C THR A 160 -11.36 -10.93 17.57
N THR A 161 -10.88 -9.84 18.17
CA THR A 161 -11.67 -9.05 19.14
C THR A 161 -12.08 -7.71 18.61
N SER A 162 -11.37 -7.17 17.63
CA SER A 162 -11.83 -6.01 16.88
C SER A 162 -11.42 -6.05 15.42
N ILE A 163 -12.24 -5.42 14.56
CA ILE A 163 -12.01 -5.30 13.13
C ILE A 163 -11.82 -3.83 12.78
N ILE A 164 -10.87 -3.53 11.91
CA ILE A 164 -10.78 -2.24 11.22
C ILE A 164 -11.11 -2.47 9.75
N MET A 165 -11.97 -1.62 9.19
CA MET A 165 -12.29 -1.59 7.76
C MET A 165 -11.84 -0.25 7.19
N SER A 166 -11.11 -0.26 6.08
CA SER A 166 -10.62 0.95 5.41
C SER A 166 -10.73 0.77 3.90
N HIS A 167 -10.93 1.86 3.17
CA HIS A 167 -10.82 1.87 1.71
C HIS A 167 -9.98 3.06 1.24
N ASN A 168 -9.54 3.03 -0.02
CA ASN A 168 -9.03 4.22 -0.70
C ASN A 168 -10.09 4.71 -1.70
N HIS A 169 -10.19 6.03 -1.88
CA HIS A 169 -10.92 6.61 -3.01
C HIS A 169 -9.91 7.18 -4.00
N PRO A 170 -9.71 6.56 -5.17
CA PRO A 170 -8.78 7.06 -6.20
C PRO A 170 -9.11 8.49 -6.66
N GLY A 171 -10.41 8.85 -6.65
CA GLY A 171 -10.88 10.20 -6.95
C GLY A 171 -10.63 11.25 -5.86
N GLY A 172 -10.13 10.86 -4.69
CA GLY A 172 -9.68 11.76 -3.63
C GLY A 172 -10.77 12.35 -2.74
N SER A 173 -12.05 11.99 -2.92
CA SER A 173 -13.08 12.32 -1.93
C SER A 173 -12.84 11.52 -0.64
N LEU A 174 -12.91 12.19 0.50
CA LEU A 174 -12.89 11.55 1.82
C LEU A 174 -14.31 11.42 2.43
N GLU A 175 -15.33 11.89 1.70
CA GLU A 175 -16.71 11.79 2.15
C GLU A 175 -17.23 10.36 1.91
N PRO A 176 -17.71 9.65 2.96
CA PRO A 176 -18.23 8.29 2.81
C PRO A 176 -19.54 8.32 2.03
N SER A 177 -19.69 7.42 1.06
CA SER A 177 -20.95 7.24 0.33
C SER A 177 -22.04 6.64 1.24
N GLU A 178 -23.30 6.73 0.83
CA GLU A 178 -24.40 6.09 1.57
C GLU A 178 -24.18 4.58 1.71
N GLU A 179 -23.68 3.93 0.66
CA GLU A 179 -23.33 2.50 0.67
C GLU A 179 -22.21 2.19 1.67
N ASP A 180 -21.18 3.02 1.79
CA ASP A 180 -20.12 2.84 2.77
C ASP A 180 -20.67 2.88 4.20
N GLN A 181 -21.62 3.78 4.46
CA GLN A 181 -22.31 3.87 5.74
C GLN A 181 -23.18 2.63 5.99
N GLU A 182 -23.87 2.12 4.98
CA GLU A 182 -24.69 0.91 5.09
C GLU A 182 -23.85 -0.34 5.36
N VAL A 183 -22.74 -0.53 4.65
CA VAL A 183 -21.80 -1.64 4.85
C VAL A 183 -21.20 -1.57 6.25
N THR A 184 -20.77 -0.37 6.68
CA THR A 184 -20.26 -0.09 8.03
C THR A 184 -21.28 -0.48 9.10
N LYS A 185 -22.53 0.00 8.99
CA LYS A 185 -23.62 -0.32 9.93
C LYS A 185 -23.92 -1.82 9.96
N SER A 186 -23.96 -2.45 8.80
CA SER A 186 -24.25 -3.89 8.66
C SER A 186 -23.15 -4.75 9.30
N LEU A 187 -21.88 -4.41 9.06
CA LEU A 187 -20.74 -5.09 9.67
C LEU A 187 -20.72 -4.89 11.18
N ALA A 188 -20.98 -3.67 11.67
CA ALA A 188 -21.08 -3.38 13.09
C ALA A 188 -22.19 -4.19 13.78
N GLY A 189 -23.36 -4.28 13.15
CA GLY A 189 -24.48 -5.07 13.63
C GLY A 189 -24.16 -6.55 13.73
N GLU A 190 -23.50 -7.13 12.73
CA GLU A 190 -23.15 -8.55 12.71
C GLU A 190 -22.02 -8.89 13.70
N CYS A 191 -21.03 -8.01 13.85
CA CYS A 191 -19.96 -8.14 14.85
C CYS A 191 -20.50 -8.08 16.29
N SER A 192 -21.47 -7.19 16.56
CA SER A 192 -22.08 -7.03 17.88
C SER A 192 -22.79 -8.29 18.36
N LYS A 193 -23.46 -9.02 17.46
CA LYS A 193 -24.09 -10.32 17.76
C LYS A 193 -23.09 -11.40 18.17
N LYS A 194 -21.81 -11.22 17.82
CA LYS A 194 -20.73 -12.21 17.95
C LYS A 194 -19.61 -11.76 18.90
N CYS A 195 -19.85 -10.69 19.68
CA CYS A 195 -18.91 -10.11 20.65
C CYS A 195 -17.58 -9.63 20.05
N VAL A 196 -17.55 -9.26 18.76
CA VAL A 196 -16.42 -8.59 18.10
C VAL A 196 -16.70 -7.10 18.04
N LYS A 197 -15.73 -6.25 18.37
CA LYS A 197 -15.90 -4.78 18.34
C LYS A 197 -15.48 -4.19 16.98
N PRO A 198 -16.34 -3.45 16.28
CA PRO A 198 -15.91 -2.72 15.09
C PRO A 198 -15.13 -1.46 15.47
N HIS A 199 -14.09 -1.14 14.70
CA HIS A 199 -13.43 0.15 14.63
C HIS A 199 -13.44 0.61 13.18
N PHE A 200 -13.84 1.85 12.95
CA PHE A 200 -13.92 2.48 11.64
C PHE A 200 -13.05 3.74 11.70
#